data_AF-A0AB35YWG2-F1
#
_entry.id   AF-A0AB35YWG2-F1
#
_cell.length_a   1.000
_cell.length_b   1.000
_cell.length_c   1.000
_cell.angle_alpha   90.00
_cell.angle_beta   90.00
_cell.angle_gamma   90.00
#
_symmetry.space_group_name_H-M   'P 1'
#
loop_
_entity.id
_entity.type
_entity.pdbx_description
1 polymer ?
#
loop_
_entity_poly.entity_id
_entity_poly.type
_entity_poly.pdbx_seq_one_letter_code
_entity_poly.pdbx_strand_id
1 'polypeptide(L)'
;MKKVNILIVILAIALVAVSCETYDDYDENRLTTVGFVTLTKNISVPEGGSKTDSVKVFVSDLSNVARTFSVITVAPDTLPTAPENYTFESTVTIPANTREVMFGVTAIDNSIDDTRRYFRIAIKPEPNIVSGGRSQIGVKN
;
A
#
# COMPACT_ATOMS: atom_id res chain seq x y z
N MET A 1 -23.82 -31.82 -51.68
CA MET A 1 -22.44 -31.52 -51.24
C MET A 1 -22.21 -30.05 -50.84
N LYS A 2 -22.93 -29.05 -51.37
CA LYS A 2 -22.74 -27.62 -50.98
C LYS A 2 -23.00 -27.30 -49.49
N LYS A 3 -23.91 -28.03 -48.84
CA LYS A 3 -24.27 -27.81 -47.42
C LYS A 3 -23.29 -28.45 -46.43
N VAL A 4 -22.51 -29.45 -46.86
CA VAL A 4 -21.50 -30.12 -46.01
C VAL A 4 -20.27 -29.23 -45.86
N ASN A 5 -19.87 -28.52 -46.92
CA ASN A 5 -18.74 -27.59 -46.87
C ASN A 5 -19.01 -26.42 -45.89
N ILE A 6 -20.26 -25.98 -45.74
CA ILE A 6 -20.63 -24.95 -44.76
C ILE A 6 -20.47 -25.46 -43.33
N LEU A 7 -20.84 -26.71 -43.05
CA LEU A 7 -20.69 -27.31 -41.72
C LEU A 7 -19.21 -27.48 -41.32
N ILE A 8 -18.35 -27.85 -42.27
CA ILE A 8 -16.90 -27.97 -42.03
C ILE A 8 -16.28 -26.60 -41.75
N VAL A 9 -16.70 -25.54 -42.44
CA VAL A 9 -16.23 -24.17 -42.20
C VAL A 9 -16.66 -23.67 -40.82
N ILE A 10 -17.90 -23.93 -40.40
CA ILE A 10 -18.39 -23.55 -39.06
C ILE A 10 -17.61 -24.30 -37.97
N LEU A 11 -17.33 -25.59 -38.15
CA LEU A 11 -16.56 -26.38 -37.19
C LEU A 11 -15.10 -25.90 -37.09
N ALA A 12 -14.49 -25.51 -38.21
CA ALA A 12 -13.13 -24.96 -38.22
C ALA A 12 -13.05 -23.61 -37.51
N ILE A 13 -14.05 -22.72 -37.70
CA ILE A 13 -14.11 -21.43 -37.00
C ILE A 13 -14.33 -21.62 -35.50
N ALA A 14 -15.17 -22.60 -35.11
CA ALA A 14 -15.39 -22.92 -33.70
C ALA A 14 -14.12 -23.45 -33.01
N LEU A 15 -13.27 -24.21 -33.69
CA LEU A 15 -12.02 -24.73 -33.12
C LEU A 15 -10.97 -23.63 -32.88
N VAL A 16 -10.95 -22.58 -33.71
CA VAL A 16 -10.02 -21.44 -33.54
C VAL A 16 -10.56 -20.40 -32.55
N ALA A 17 -11.88 -20.28 -32.38
CA ALA A 17 -12.47 -19.37 -31.40
C ALA A 17 -12.42 -19.88 -29.95
N VAL A 18 -12.13 -21.17 -29.73
CA VAL A 18 -11.96 -21.78 -28.39
C VAL A 18 -10.50 -21.78 -27.94
N SER A 19 -9.56 -21.29 -28.77
CA SER A 19 -8.25 -20.83 -28.24
C SER A 19 -8.43 -19.49 -27.53
N CYS A 20 -9.30 -19.48 -26.52
CA CYS A 20 -9.28 -18.53 -25.44
C CYS A 20 -7.94 -18.78 -24.76
N GLU A 21 -6.95 -17.93 -25.06
CA GLU A 21 -5.64 -17.97 -24.43
C GLU A 21 -5.89 -18.05 -22.92
N THR A 22 -5.60 -19.21 -22.32
CA THR A 22 -5.48 -19.28 -20.87
C THR A 22 -4.25 -18.44 -20.57
N TYR A 23 -4.50 -17.26 -20.01
CA TYR A 23 -3.51 -16.43 -19.37
C TYR A 23 -2.89 -17.25 -18.23
N ASP A 24 -1.89 -18.08 -18.56
CA ASP A 24 -1.15 -18.95 -17.63
C ASP A 24 -0.47 -18.15 -16.50
N ASP A 25 -0.43 -16.83 -16.62
CA ASP A 25 0.06 -15.85 -15.65
C ASP A 25 -0.98 -15.42 -14.60
N TYR A 26 -2.24 -15.86 -14.70
CA TYR A 26 -3.24 -15.51 -13.69
C TYR A 26 -2.95 -16.15 -12.32
N ASP A 27 -2.53 -17.42 -12.32
CA ASP A 27 -2.23 -18.24 -11.13
C ASP A 27 -0.75 -18.17 -10.67
N GLU A 28 0.00 -17.16 -11.12
CA GLU A 28 1.37 -16.97 -10.65
C GLU A 28 1.39 -16.61 -9.15
N ASN A 29 2.29 -17.25 -8.41
CA ASN A 29 2.43 -17.05 -6.97
C ASN A 29 3.04 -15.66 -6.69
N ARG A 30 2.19 -14.64 -6.64
CA ARG A 30 2.59 -13.25 -6.39
C ARG A 30 2.90 -13.04 -4.93
N LEU A 31 4.04 -12.40 -4.65
CA LEU A 31 4.41 -11.98 -3.30
C LEU A 31 3.36 -11.02 -2.73
N THR A 32 3.09 -11.13 -1.43
CA THR A 32 2.20 -10.21 -0.72
C THR A 32 2.75 -8.79 -0.79
N THR A 33 1.97 -7.85 -1.30
CA THR A 33 2.33 -6.43 -1.32
C THR A 33 1.58 -5.70 -0.22
N VAL A 34 2.30 -4.96 0.62
CA VAL A 34 1.73 -4.14 1.70
C VAL A 34 2.29 -2.74 1.62
N GLY A 35 1.43 -1.73 1.70
CA GLY A 35 1.88 -0.34 1.63
C GLY A 35 0.85 0.67 2.08
N PHE A 36 1.30 1.90 2.26
CA PHE A 36 0.43 3.04 2.52
C PHE A 36 -0.25 3.48 1.23
N VAL A 37 -1.57 3.64 1.28
CA VAL A 37 -2.36 4.20 0.17
C VAL A 37 -2.71 5.68 0.40
N THR A 38 -2.60 6.16 1.65
CA THR A 38 -2.51 7.60 1.93
C THR A 38 -1.07 8.06 1.70
N LEU A 39 -0.77 8.51 0.48
CA LEU A 39 0.60 8.87 0.07
C LEU A 39 1.11 10.15 0.73
N THR A 40 0.21 11.08 1.07
CA THR A 40 0.55 12.35 1.72
C THR A 40 -0.43 12.66 2.83
N LYS A 41 0.09 13.14 3.97
CA LYS A 41 -0.70 13.67 5.08
C LYS A 41 0.00 14.89 5.65
N ASN A 42 -0.73 15.97 5.89
CA ASN A 42 -0.19 17.14 6.58
C ASN A 42 -0.85 17.25 7.95
N ILE A 43 -0.04 17.47 8.99
CA ILE A 43 -0.47 17.65 10.36
C ILE A 43 0.00 19.02 10.83
N SER A 44 -0.94 19.90 11.15
CA SER A 44 -0.67 21.12 11.90
C SER A 44 -0.78 20.80 13.38
N VAL A 45 0.34 20.96 14.10
CA VAL A 45 0.44 20.69 15.52
C VAL A 45 0.28 22.00 16.30
N PRO A 46 -0.51 22.06 17.38
CA PRO A 46 -0.57 23.26 18.22
C PRO A 46 0.80 23.56 18.86
N GLU A 47 1.09 24.84 19.13
CA GLU A 47 2.30 25.26 19.83
C GLU A 47 2.47 24.55 21.18
N GLY A 48 3.64 23.93 21.38
CA GLY A 48 3.98 23.09 22.54
C GLY A 48 3.15 21.81 22.67
N GLY A 49 2.34 21.47 21.66
CA GLY A 49 1.37 20.38 21.70
C GLY A 49 1.76 19.16 20.86
N SER A 50 0.79 18.25 20.70
CA SER A 50 0.88 17.13 19.77
C SER A 50 -0.45 16.92 19.07
N LYS A 51 -0.42 16.32 17.88
CA LYS A 51 -1.62 15.95 17.13
C LYS A 51 -1.43 14.62 16.43
N THR A 52 -2.39 13.73 16.63
CA THR A 52 -2.46 12.45 15.94
C THR A 52 -3.43 12.54 14.76
N ASP A 53 -3.02 12.00 13.62
CA ASP A 53 -3.88 11.73 12.47
C ASP A 53 -3.65 10.28 12.04
N SER A 54 -4.35 9.82 11.01
CA SER A 54 -4.22 8.47 10.50
C SER A 54 -4.01 8.44 9.00
N VAL A 55 -3.20 7.47 8.59
CA VAL A 55 -2.95 7.11 7.20
C VAL A 55 -3.43 5.69 6.96
N LYS A 56 -3.89 5.40 5.74
CA LYS A 56 -4.42 4.08 5.41
C LYS A 56 -3.32 3.17 4.87
N VAL A 57 -3.30 1.93 5.37
CA VAL A 57 -2.45 0.83 4.87
C VAL A 57 -3.33 -0.17 4.14
N PHE A 58 -2.82 -0.73 3.05
CA PHE A 58 -3.45 -1.77 2.24
C PHE A 58 -2.56 -2.99 2.08
N VAL A 59 -3.15 -4.19 2.02
CA VAL A 59 -2.50 -5.45 1.64
C VAL A 59 -3.20 -6.10 0.45
N SER A 60 -2.42 -6.60 -0.51
CA SER A 60 -2.92 -7.12 -1.80
C SER A 60 -3.79 -8.37 -1.67
N ASP A 61 -3.39 -9.32 -0.83
CA ASP A 61 -4.08 -10.61 -0.67
C ASP A 61 -4.93 -10.63 0.60
N LEU A 62 -5.99 -11.44 0.58
CA LEU A 62 -6.86 -11.64 1.74
C LEU A 62 -6.33 -12.83 2.55
N SER A 63 -6.36 -12.74 3.87
CA SER A 63 -5.97 -13.81 4.78
C SER A 63 -7.10 -14.07 5.78
N ASN A 64 -7.34 -15.32 6.12
CA ASN A 64 -8.30 -15.71 7.15
C ASN A 64 -7.75 -15.55 8.59
N VAL A 65 -6.48 -15.15 8.73
CA VAL A 65 -5.83 -14.80 10.00
C VAL A 65 -5.31 -13.36 9.97
N ALA A 66 -5.20 -12.73 11.13
CA ALA A 66 -4.59 -11.41 11.26
C ALA A 66 -3.08 -11.48 10.95
N ARG A 67 -2.54 -10.43 10.35
CA ARG A 67 -1.13 -10.33 9.95
C ARG A 67 -0.52 -9.03 10.43
N THR A 68 0.69 -9.09 10.95
CA THR A 68 1.41 -7.93 11.46
C THR A 68 2.62 -7.65 10.58
N PHE A 69 2.82 -6.39 10.22
CA PHE A 69 3.91 -5.94 9.37
C PHE A 69 4.71 -4.85 10.09
N SER A 70 6.03 -4.86 9.90
CA SER A 70 6.91 -3.82 10.48
C SER A 70 6.80 -2.52 9.69
N VAL A 71 6.71 -1.40 10.39
CA VAL A 71 6.71 -0.04 9.83
C VAL A 71 8.06 0.62 10.16
N ILE A 72 8.69 1.21 9.15
CA ILE A 72 10.00 1.87 9.28
C ILE A 72 9.94 3.30 8.75
N THR A 73 10.86 4.14 9.22
CA THR A 73 11.14 5.42 8.58
C THR A 73 11.99 5.23 7.33
N VAL A 74 11.79 6.10 6.35
CA VAL A 74 12.65 6.25 5.18
C VAL A 74 12.97 7.73 4.99
N ALA A 75 14.10 8.03 4.37
CA ALA A 75 14.51 9.41 4.14
C ALA A 75 13.45 10.17 3.30
N PRO A 76 13.00 11.36 3.73
CA PRO A 76 12.20 12.23 2.89
C PRO A 76 13.03 12.84 1.76
N ASP A 77 12.38 13.23 0.68
CA ASP A 77 13.09 13.78 -0.49
C ASP A 77 13.63 15.20 -0.21
N THR A 78 12.93 15.97 0.63
CA THR A 78 13.28 17.34 0.99
C THR A 78 12.83 17.70 2.40
N LEU A 79 13.52 18.65 3.05
CA LEU A 79 13.14 19.27 4.32
C LEU A 79 12.80 18.24 5.42
N PRO A 80 13.76 17.38 5.83
CA PRO A 80 13.51 16.40 6.88
C PRO A 80 13.13 17.08 8.19
N THR A 81 12.18 16.50 8.91
CA THR A 81 11.94 16.82 10.32
C THR A 81 12.79 15.92 11.21
N ALA A 82 13.09 16.41 12.41
CA ALA A 82 13.85 15.66 13.40
C ALA A 82 13.01 14.51 14.02
N PRO A 83 13.60 13.35 14.37
CA PRO A 83 12.87 12.20 14.94
C PRO A 83 12.03 12.50 16.19
N GLU A 84 12.46 13.45 17.00
CA GLU A 84 11.77 13.90 18.22
C GLU A 84 10.44 14.63 17.94
N ASN A 85 10.16 14.98 16.69
CA ASN A 85 8.95 15.68 16.25
C ASN A 85 7.83 14.75 15.75
N TYR A 86 8.03 13.44 15.81
CA TYR A 86 7.00 12.48 15.44
C TYR A 86 7.09 11.17 16.22
N THR A 87 5.96 10.47 16.28
CA THR A 87 5.91 9.08 16.77
C THR A 87 4.85 8.28 16.02
N PHE A 88 5.05 6.97 15.97
CA PHE A 88 4.13 6.00 15.40
C PHE A 88 4.47 4.59 15.92
N GLU A 89 3.51 3.67 15.82
CA GLU A 89 3.73 2.28 16.20
C GLU A 89 4.67 1.59 15.20
N SER A 90 5.70 0.89 15.69
CA SER A 90 6.65 0.18 14.81
C SER A 90 6.04 -0.99 14.02
N THR A 91 4.77 -1.30 14.24
CA THR A 91 4.05 -2.37 13.55
C THR A 91 2.62 -1.96 13.22
N VAL A 92 2.08 -2.57 12.17
CA VAL A 92 0.66 -2.45 11.78
C VAL A 92 0.07 -3.83 11.65
N THR A 93 -1.10 -4.05 12.26
CA THR A 93 -1.82 -5.33 12.18
C THR A 93 -3.05 -5.18 11.30
N ILE A 94 -3.10 -5.99 10.24
CA ILE A 94 -4.28 -6.14 9.38
C ILE A 94 -5.13 -7.29 9.94
N PRO A 95 -6.38 -7.04 10.37
CA PRO A 95 -7.27 -8.09 10.84
C PRO A 95 -7.55 -9.18 9.79
N ALA A 96 -7.91 -10.37 10.25
CA ALA A 96 -8.43 -11.43 9.39
C ALA A 96 -9.59 -10.92 8.52
N ASN A 97 -9.64 -11.38 7.27
CA ASN A 97 -10.67 -11.06 6.29
C ASN A 97 -10.79 -9.56 5.96
N THR A 98 -9.74 -8.78 6.22
CA THR A 98 -9.64 -7.38 5.81
C THR A 98 -8.39 -7.13 4.99
N ARG A 99 -8.43 -6.08 4.16
CA ARG A 99 -7.28 -5.63 3.36
C ARG A 99 -6.78 -4.25 3.75
N GLU A 100 -7.50 -3.56 4.62
CA GLU A 100 -7.22 -2.16 4.95
C GLU A 100 -7.28 -1.96 6.45
N VAL A 101 -6.41 -1.08 6.95
CA VAL A 101 -6.47 -0.58 8.31
C VAL A 101 -6.02 0.87 8.35
N MET A 102 -6.51 1.61 9.35
CA MET A 102 -5.99 2.93 9.67
C MET A 102 -4.78 2.78 10.60
N PHE A 103 -3.72 3.52 10.29
CA PHE A 103 -2.48 3.54 11.04
C PHE A 103 -2.24 4.95 11.59
N GLY A 104 -2.08 5.06 12.90
CA GLY A 104 -1.89 6.34 13.59
C GLY A 104 -0.48 6.89 13.42
N VAL A 105 -0.39 8.18 13.17
CA VAL A 105 0.86 8.95 13.15
C VAL A 105 0.67 10.22 13.97
N THR A 106 1.63 10.52 14.83
CA THR A 106 1.57 11.68 15.73
C THR A 106 2.68 12.65 15.38
N ALA A 107 2.32 13.92 15.18
CA ALA A 107 3.26 15.04 15.15
C ALA A 107 3.35 15.66 16.56
N ILE A 108 4.55 16.02 16.97
CA ILE A 108 4.86 16.60 18.28
C ILE A 108 5.59 17.91 18.04
N ASP A 109 5.12 19.01 18.61
CA ASP A 109 5.87 20.26 18.57
C ASP A 109 7.03 20.21 19.57
N ASN A 110 8.19 19.75 19.11
CA ASN A 110 9.45 19.84 19.82
C ASN A 110 10.42 20.73 19.03
N SER A 111 10.12 22.03 18.99
CA SER A 111 10.84 23.05 18.21
C SER A 111 10.52 22.99 16.70
N ILE A 112 9.25 22.75 16.35
CA ILE A 112 8.78 22.88 14.97
C ILE A 112 8.41 24.34 14.70
N ASP A 113 8.90 24.90 13.59
CA ASP A 113 8.50 26.23 13.12
C ASP A 113 7.38 26.16 12.06
N ASP A 114 7.00 27.31 11.51
CA ASP A 114 5.94 27.38 10.48
C ASP A 114 6.33 26.74 9.13
N THR A 115 7.62 26.42 8.94
CA THR A 115 8.11 25.72 7.76
C THR A 115 7.70 24.26 7.82
N ARG A 116 6.98 23.81 6.79
CA ARG A 116 6.62 22.41 6.69
C ARG A 116 7.86 21.54 6.48
N ARG A 117 8.10 20.64 7.43
CA ARG A 117 9.13 19.61 7.38
C ARG A 117 8.49 18.23 7.29
N TYR A 118 9.24 17.22 6.87
CA TYR A 118 8.70 15.93 6.48
C TYR A 118 9.40 14.76 7.14
N PHE A 119 8.63 13.72 7.45
CA PHE A 119 9.16 12.36 7.61
C PHE A 119 8.38 11.44 6.67
N ARG A 120 8.97 10.29 6.31
CA ARG A 120 8.31 9.28 5.50
C ARG A 120 8.32 7.95 6.21
N ILE A 121 7.23 7.22 6.06
CA ILE A 121 7.08 5.85 6.58
C ILE A 121 6.77 4.88 5.46
N ALA A 122 7.25 3.66 5.63
CA ALA A 122 7.08 2.55 4.70
C ALA A 122 6.90 1.24 5.45
N ILE A 123 6.33 0.24 4.79
CA ILE A 123 6.39 -1.14 5.28
C ILE A 123 7.81 -1.66 5.05
N LYS A 124 8.39 -2.32 6.06
CA LYS A 124 9.69 -2.96 5.92
C LYS A 124 9.57 -4.14 4.93
N PRO A 125 10.40 -4.20 3.88
CA PRO A 125 10.42 -5.36 2.99
C PRO A 125 10.95 -6.60 3.72
N GLU A 126 10.37 -7.76 3.41
CA GLU A 126 10.74 -9.09 3.93
C GLU A 126 10.72 -10.10 2.77
N PRO A 127 11.30 -11.31 2.90
CA PRO A 127 11.43 -12.24 1.77
C PRO A 127 10.14 -12.53 0.99
N ASN A 128 8.99 -12.53 1.68
CA ASN A 128 7.67 -12.77 1.07
C ASN A 128 6.79 -11.52 1.00
N ILE A 129 7.33 -10.35 1.38
CA ILE A 129 6.59 -9.09 1.49
C ILE A 129 7.26 -8.03 0.62
N VAL A 130 6.54 -7.58 -0.40
CA VAL A 130 6.90 -6.42 -1.21
C VAL A 130 6.40 -5.16 -0.51
N SER A 131 7.32 -4.23 -0.25
CA SER A 131 6.98 -2.90 0.26
C SER A 131 6.35 -2.05 -0.84
N GLY A 132 5.09 -1.67 -0.64
CA GLY A 132 4.32 -0.86 -1.57
C GLY A 132 4.48 0.64 -1.33
N GLY A 133 3.37 1.37 -1.41
CA GLY A 133 3.33 2.82 -1.23
C GLY A 133 3.93 3.29 0.10
N ARG A 134 4.57 4.46 0.05
CA ARG A 134 5.17 5.15 1.20
C ARG A 134 4.29 6.35 1.56
N SER A 135 4.10 6.62 2.85
CA SER A 135 3.39 7.82 3.28
C SER A 135 4.37 8.93 3.63
N GLN A 136 4.20 10.12 3.06
CA GLN A 136 4.91 11.33 3.42
C GLN A 136 4.06 12.18 4.35
N ILE A 137 4.58 12.42 5.55
CA ILE A 137 3.90 13.19 6.58
C ILE A 137 4.58 14.55 6.70
N GLY A 138 3.85 15.61 6.37
CA GLY A 138 4.28 16.99 6.59
C GLY A 138 3.84 17.47 7.96
N VAL A 139 4.78 17.99 8.76
CA VAL A 139 4.55 18.56 10.08
C VAL A 139 4.91 20.05 10.08
N LYS A 140 4.09 20.86 10.74
CA LYS A 140 4.33 22.27 11.03
C LYS A 140 3.50 22.70 12.23
N ASN A 141 3.86 23.82 12.87
CA ASN A 141 2.92 24.53 13.74
C ASN A 141 1.72 25.04 12.91
#